data_AF-A0A848ZVN7-F1
#
_entry.id   AF-A0A848ZVN7-F1
#
_cell.length_a   1.000
_cell.length_b   1.000
_cell.length_c   1.000
_cell.angle_alpha   90.00
_cell.angle_beta   90.00
_cell.angle_gamma   90.00
#
_symmetry.space_group_name_H-M   'P 1'
#
loop_
_entity.id
_entity.type
_entity.pdbx_description
1 polymer ?
#
loop_
_entity_poly.entity_id
_entity_poly.type
_entity_poly.pdbx_seq_one_letter_code
_entity_poly.pdbx_strand_id
1 'polypeptide(L)'
;MFLFTILLISCGENHIDKTVQSNEINPVDLVYPQLDTENSRWFFFASASRPFGMVNLSPDTEVDGAWGSGYRYKVDTVQGFSHIHAWQLSGLSVIPVGLTEKNKQTIYKDYKSKFDHETEQIAPGYHYIELQRYGIEAQLSSTKRVGFHKYAYPDASKPAILFNLNGTLGPSDITDGILNQVDGKNLSGELTIAPTHRRPKPVKLFFSVALNQEVKSIEQDEVTGNYLLTLDEGTQEVLMKVAISYTSVENAKENLETELSHWDFDTVVTASKKEWNDMLSRIEVSGGTEKDQKRFYTDLWHALQGRRIISDVNGAYPDNTGDSFRVGQI
;
A
#
# COMPACT_ATOMS: atom_id res chain seq x y z
N MET A 1 10.42 54.80 68.89
CA MET A 1 9.09 54.25 68.52
C MET A 1 9.30 53.42 67.27
N PHE A 2 9.43 52.11 67.44
CA PHE A 2 9.67 51.14 66.36
C PHE A 2 8.40 51.06 65.48
N LEU A 3 8.51 51.34 64.18
CA LEU A 3 7.43 51.11 63.23
C LEU A 3 7.78 49.87 62.40
N PHE A 4 7.09 48.78 62.68
CA PHE A 4 7.14 47.50 61.97
C PHE A 4 6.28 47.65 60.71
N THR A 5 6.85 47.50 59.51
CA THR A 5 6.08 47.41 58.26
C THR A 5 5.92 45.94 57.90
N ILE A 6 4.67 45.47 57.96
CA ILE A 6 4.26 44.10 57.63
C ILE A 6 4.24 43.94 56.11
N LEU A 7 5.04 43.02 55.58
CA LEU A 7 4.91 42.53 54.21
C LEU A 7 3.70 41.59 54.13
N LEU A 8 2.66 41.99 53.38
CA LEU A 8 1.57 41.09 52.97
C LEU A 8 2.05 40.27 51.78
N ILE A 9 2.31 38.99 52.01
CA ILE A 9 2.53 38.00 50.95
C ILE A 9 1.16 37.61 50.40
N SER A 10 0.87 38.02 49.15
CA SER A 10 -0.28 37.55 48.40
C SER A 10 -0.01 36.12 47.94
N CYS A 11 -0.74 35.15 48.50
CA CYS A 11 -0.84 33.81 47.93
C CYS A 11 -1.67 33.91 46.64
N GLY A 12 -0.99 34.02 45.50
CA GLY A 12 -1.60 33.72 44.22
C GLY A 12 -1.83 32.21 44.14
N GLU A 13 -3.09 31.78 44.19
CA GLU A 13 -3.44 30.43 43.76
C GLU A 13 -3.00 30.26 42.31
N ASN A 14 -1.97 29.44 42.10
CA ASN A 14 -1.65 28.92 40.78
C ASN A 14 -2.84 28.05 40.33
N HIS A 15 -3.82 28.68 39.68
CA HIS A 15 -4.70 27.98 38.77
C HIS A 15 -3.81 27.37 37.68
N ILE A 16 -3.46 26.10 37.88
CA ILE A 16 -3.00 25.24 36.81
C ILE A 16 -4.21 25.15 35.87
N ASP A 17 -4.21 25.99 34.85
CA ASP A 17 -5.02 25.78 33.67
C ASP A 17 -4.64 24.40 33.14
N LYS A 18 -5.46 23.41 33.48
CA LYS A 18 -5.51 22.17 32.72
C LYS A 18 -5.96 22.61 31.34
N THR A 19 -5.01 22.87 30.44
CA THR A 19 -5.25 22.84 29.01
C THR A 19 -5.90 21.50 28.72
N VAL A 20 -7.23 21.49 28.65
CA VAL A 20 -8.00 20.45 27.99
C VAL A 20 -7.45 20.47 26.58
N GLN A 21 -6.58 19.50 26.24
CA GLN A 21 -6.37 19.15 24.84
C GLN A 21 -7.76 18.84 24.32
N SER A 22 -8.35 19.77 23.58
CA SER A 22 -9.47 19.44 22.72
C SER A 22 -8.97 18.29 21.85
N ASN A 23 -9.67 17.15 21.91
CA ASN A 23 -9.54 16.12 20.88
C ASN A 23 -10.06 16.76 19.57
N GLU A 24 -9.22 17.57 18.94
CA GLU A 24 -9.50 18.19 17.66
C GLU A 24 -9.51 17.05 16.64
N ILE A 25 -10.69 16.72 16.14
CA ILE A 25 -10.86 15.70 15.11
C ILE A 25 -10.23 16.27 13.84
N ASN A 26 -9.15 15.66 13.37
CA ASN A 26 -8.50 16.12 12.16
C ASN A 26 -9.33 15.70 10.93
N PRO A 27 -9.30 16.46 9.82
CA PRO A 27 -9.94 16.08 8.56
C PRO A 27 -9.66 14.64 8.10
N VAL A 28 -8.43 14.15 8.28
CA VAL A 28 -8.06 12.76 7.94
C VAL A 28 -8.81 11.72 8.78
N ASP A 29 -9.17 12.04 10.03
CA ASP A 29 -9.89 11.15 10.94
C ASP A 29 -11.38 11.03 10.57
N LEU A 30 -11.88 11.90 9.67
CA LEU A 30 -13.24 11.88 9.14
C LEU A 30 -13.37 11.07 7.83
N VAL A 31 -12.28 10.58 7.26
CA VAL A 31 -12.35 9.75 6.05
C VAL A 31 -12.89 8.35 6.41
N TYR A 32 -13.83 7.85 5.62
CA TYR A 32 -14.37 6.50 5.72
C TYR A 32 -14.03 5.69 4.44
N PRO A 33 -12.86 5.03 4.37
CA PRO A 33 -12.34 4.42 3.14
C PRO A 33 -13.23 3.34 2.52
N GLN A 34 -14.06 2.66 3.32
CA GLN A 34 -14.91 1.57 2.85
C GLN A 34 -16.17 2.05 2.11
N LEU A 35 -16.45 3.35 2.08
CA LEU A 35 -17.64 3.90 1.43
C LEU A 35 -17.72 3.47 -0.04
N ASP A 36 -18.83 2.83 -0.42
CA ASP A 36 -19.14 2.35 -1.78
C ASP A 36 -18.17 1.29 -2.36
N THR A 37 -17.33 0.68 -1.52
CA THR A 37 -16.47 -0.43 -1.94
C THR A 37 -17.25 -1.68 -2.39
N GLU A 38 -18.53 -1.79 -2.02
CA GLU A 38 -19.44 -2.83 -2.55
C GLU A 38 -19.73 -2.67 -4.05
N ASN A 39 -19.65 -1.46 -4.63
CA ASN A 39 -19.96 -1.19 -6.04
C ASN A 39 -18.75 -0.66 -6.81
N SER A 40 -17.56 -0.91 -6.29
CA SER A 40 -16.30 -0.34 -6.76
C SER A 40 -15.90 -0.77 -8.17
N ARG A 41 -15.13 0.11 -8.80
CA ARG A 41 -14.23 -0.20 -9.92
C ARG A 41 -12.87 -0.58 -9.37
N TRP A 42 -12.06 -1.26 -10.19
CA TRP A 42 -10.67 -1.63 -9.88
C TRP A 42 -9.87 -0.56 -9.13
N PHE A 43 -9.96 0.69 -9.58
CA PHE A 43 -9.14 1.80 -9.07
C PHE A 43 -9.85 2.70 -8.06
N PHE A 44 -11.08 2.37 -7.66
CA PHE A 44 -11.89 3.23 -6.79
C PHE A 44 -11.37 3.22 -5.35
N PHE A 45 -11.09 2.03 -4.83
CA PHE A 45 -10.51 1.86 -3.50
C PHE A 45 -8.98 1.90 -3.58
N ALA A 46 -8.35 2.75 -2.78
CA ALA A 46 -6.91 2.70 -2.55
C ALA A 46 -6.58 3.09 -1.10
N SER A 47 -6.25 2.10 -0.27
CA SER A 47 -5.97 2.30 1.16
C SER A 47 -4.57 2.84 1.42
N ALA A 48 -3.54 2.00 1.27
CA ALA A 48 -2.14 2.33 1.50
C ALA A 48 -1.56 3.08 0.30
N SER A 49 -1.98 4.33 0.15
CA SER A 49 -1.51 5.24 -0.90
C SER A 49 -1.27 6.66 -0.38
N ARG A 50 -0.46 7.43 -1.10
CA ARG A 50 -0.32 8.88 -0.92
C ARG A 50 -1.28 9.65 -1.82
N PRO A 51 -1.62 10.91 -1.50
CA PRO A 51 -2.30 11.79 -2.45
C PRO A 51 -1.55 11.81 -3.79
N PHE A 52 -2.25 11.46 -4.88
CA PHE A 52 -1.67 11.33 -6.22
C PHE A 52 -0.46 10.40 -6.36
N GLY A 53 -0.20 9.50 -5.40
CA GLY A 53 0.95 8.58 -5.44
C GLY A 53 0.92 7.66 -6.67
N MET A 54 2.08 7.20 -7.12
CA MET A 54 2.21 6.16 -8.16
C MET A 54 1.80 4.79 -7.61
N VAL A 55 2.20 4.51 -6.36
CA VAL A 55 1.83 3.30 -5.63
C VAL A 55 0.47 3.48 -4.96
N ASN A 56 -0.38 2.50 -5.20
CA ASN A 56 -1.71 2.36 -4.64
C ASN A 56 -1.80 0.95 -4.06
N LEU A 57 -1.06 0.70 -2.97
CA LEU A 57 -0.97 -0.63 -2.40
C LEU A 57 -2.29 -0.98 -1.70
N SER A 58 -2.99 -2.01 -2.15
CA SER A 58 -4.29 -2.40 -1.58
C SER A 58 -4.59 -3.89 -1.75
N PRO A 59 -5.44 -4.48 -0.90
CA PRO A 59 -5.89 -5.86 -1.08
C PRO A 59 -6.82 -6.03 -2.29
N ASP A 60 -6.60 -7.10 -3.03
CA ASP A 60 -7.40 -7.53 -4.16
C ASP A 60 -8.37 -8.63 -3.70
N THR A 61 -9.68 -8.34 -3.63
CA THR A 61 -10.69 -9.38 -3.32
C THR A 61 -11.25 -10.02 -4.59
N GLU A 62 -11.38 -9.23 -5.66
CA GLU A 62 -11.79 -9.68 -7.01
C GLU A 62 -10.80 -9.17 -8.04
N VAL A 63 -10.20 -10.07 -8.83
CA VAL A 63 -9.07 -9.75 -9.70
C VAL A 63 -9.43 -9.66 -11.18
N ASP A 64 -10.68 -9.93 -11.57
CA ASP A 64 -11.08 -9.92 -12.99
C ASP A 64 -11.96 -8.71 -13.32
N GLY A 65 -11.46 -7.84 -14.19
CA GLY A 65 -12.23 -6.77 -14.82
C GLY A 65 -11.89 -5.37 -14.32
N ALA A 66 -12.45 -4.36 -15.00
CA ALA A 66 -12.36 -2.96 -14.56
C ALA A 66 -13.50 -2.56 -13.60
N TRP A 67 -14.57 -3.35 -13.57
CA TRP A 67 -15.81 -3.13 -12.84
C TRP A 67 -16.12 -4.39 -12.03
N GLY A 68 -16.64 -4.22 -10.81
CA GLY A 68 -16.92 -5.39 -9.95
C GLY A 68 -15.66 -6.06 -9.42
N SER A 69 -14.51 -5.38 -9.49
CA SER A 69 -13.17 -5.88 -9.16
C SER A 69 -12.40 -4.90 -8.27
N GLY A 70 -11.20 -5.31 -7.86
CA GLY A 70 -10.38 -4.65 -6.85
C GLY A 70 -10.82 -5.12 -5.47
N TYR A 71 -10.97 -4.17 -4.55
CA TYR A 71 -11.53 -4.42 -3.23
C TYR A 71 -13.06 -4.31 -3.25
N ARG A 72 -13.74 -5.37 -2.79
CA ARG A 72 -15.19 -5.56 -2.81
C ARG A 72 -15.66 -6.00 -1.42
N TYR A 73 -16.36 -5.11 -0.70
CA TYR A 73 -16.78 -5.34 0.69
C TYR A 73 -17.59 -6.62 0.94
N LYS A 74 -18.29 -7.15 -0.06
CA LYS A 74 -19.09 -8.38 0.09
C LYS A 74 -18.30 -9.67 -0.14
N VAL A 75 -17.02 -9.56 -0.48
CA VAL A 75 -16.14 -10.71 -0.76
C VAL A 75 -15.20 -10.88 0.43
N ASP A 76 -15.30 -12.02 1.10
CA ASP A 76 -14.60 -12.36 2.34
C ASP A 76 -13.24 -13.04 2.11
N THR A 77 -12.72 -12.99 0.87
CA THR A 77 -11.42 -13.55 0.52
C THR A 77 -10.54 -12.52 -0.17
N VAL A 78 -9.25 -12.56 0.15
CA VAL A 78 -8.21 -11.76 -0.48
C VAL A 78 -7.30 -12.67 -1.32
N GLN A 79 -6.90 -12.16 -2.49
CA GLN A 79 -6.11 -12.85 -3.50
C GLN A 79 -4.69 -12.25 -3.61
N GLY A 80 -4.48 -11.05 -3.10
CA GLY A 80 -3.15 -10.47 -3.02
C GLY A 80 -3.17 -9.01 -2.66
N PHE A 81 -1.99 -8.41 -2.66
CA PHE A 81 -1.77 -7.00 -2.44
C PHE A 81 -1.09 -6.43 -3.67
N SER A 82 -1.85 -5.75 -4.53
CA SER A 82 -1.30 -5.16 -5.75
C SER A 82 -0.92 -3.69 -5.59
N HIS A 83 0.13 -3.26 -6.31
CA HIS A 83 0.78 -1.96 -6.12
C HIS A 83 0.20 -0.85 -7.01
N ILE A 84 -0.62 -1.19 -8.00
CA ILE A 84 -1.19 -0.27 -8.98
C ILE A 84 -2.69 -0.57 -9.10
N HIS A 85 -3.48 0.38 -8.61
CA HIS A 85 -4.93 0.42 -8.76
C HIS A 85 -5.26 1.68 -9.55
N ALA A 86 -5.14 1.63 -10.88
CA ALA A 86 -5.31 2.79 -11.74
C ALA A 86 -6.19 2.49 -12.95
N TRP A 87 -6.67 3.54 -13.63
CA TRP A 87 -7.51 3.36 -14.79
C TRP A 87 -6.77 2.58 -15.89
N GLN A 88 -7.23 1.35 -16.16
CA GLN A 88 -6.67 0.46 -17.17
C GLN A 88 -5.22 0.01 -16.90
N LEU A 89 -4.75 0.15 -15.67
CA LEU A 89 -3.41 -0.25 -15.22
C LEU A 89 -3.50 -1.01 -13.90
N SER A 90 -2.69 -2.06 -13.80
CA SER A 90 -2.63 -2.98 -12.67
C SER A 90 -1.23 -3.60 -12.55
N GLY A 91 -0.95 -4.21 -11.40
CA GLY A 91 0.33 -4.87 -11.09
C GLY A 91 1.11 -4.12 -10.02
N LEU A 92 2.24 -4.59 -9.53
CA LEU A 92 2.61 -5.98 -9.29
C LEU A 92 1.83 -6.50 -8.06
N SER A 93 1.46 -7.79 -8.01
CA SER A 93 0.72 -8.39 -6.89
C SER A 93 1.57 -9.38 -6.09
N VAL A 94 1.47 -9.31 -4.77
CA VAL A 94 2.17 -10.20 -3.82
C VAL A 94 1.24 -10.65 -2.72
N ILE A 95 1.49 -11.83 -2.14
CA ILE A 95 0.76 -12.29 -0.95
C ILE A 95 1.68 -13.11 -0.04
N PRO A 96 1.75 -12.84 1.27
CA PRO A 96 2.45 -13.69 2.21
C PRO A 96 1.65 -14.98 2.45
N VAL A 97 2.34 -16.12 2.49
CA VAL A 97 1.73 -17.44 2.66
C VAL A 97 2.54 -18.29 3.63
N GLY A 98 1.85 -19.15 4.38
CA GLY A 98 2.47 -20.22 5.17
C GLY A 98 2.46 -21.52 4.37
N LEU A 99 3.64 -22.11 4.16
CA LEU A 99 3.75 -23.38 3.43
C LEU A 99 3.64 -24.59 4.36
N THR A 100 3.09 -25.66 3.80
CA THR A 100 3.06 -27.00 4.39
C THR A 100 3.47 -28.00 3.31
N GLU A 101 3.82 -29.23 3.69
CA GLU A 101 4.07 -30.28 2.69
C GLU A 101 2.88 -30.53 1.76
N LYS A 102 1.66 -30.25 2.24
CA LYS A 102 0.41 -30.49 1.49
C LYS A 102 0.12 -29.41 0.45
N ASN A 103 0.49 -28.15 0.71
CA ASN A 103 0.13 -27.03 -0.15
C ASN A 103 1.26 -26.57 -1.07
N LYS A 104 2.51 -27.02 -0.87
CA LYS A 104 3.68 -26.50 -1.62
C LYS A 104 3.47 -26.47 -3.14
N GLN A 105 2.86 -27.50 -3.71
CA GLN A 105 2.63 -27.58 -5.16
C GLN A 105 1.40 -26.79 -5.63
N THR A 106 0.36 -26.70 -4.80
CA THR A 106 -0.90 -26.04 -5.17
C THR A 106 -0.90 -24.55 -4.86
N ILE A 107 0.07 -24.07 -4.05
CA ILE A 107 0.10 -22.69 -3.54
C ILE A 107 0.14 -21.64 -4.64
N TYR A 108 0.59 -21.95 -5.85
CA TYR A 108 0.60 -21.01 -6.98
C TYR A 108 -0.80 -20.71 -7.55
N LYS A 109 -1.82 -21.49 -7.17
CA LYS A 109 -3.21 -21.32 -7.62
C LYS A 109 -4.21 -21.25 -6.46
N ASP A 110 -3.91 -21.92 -5.37
CA ASP A 110 -4.71 -22.00 -4.16
C ASP A 110 -3.99 -21.28 -3.00
N TYR A 111 -3.89 -19.96 -3.11
CA TYR A 111 -3.27 -19.08 -2.10
C TYR A 111 -4.24 -18.12 -1.42
N LYS A 112 -5.51 -18.07 -1.86
CA LYS A 112 -6.49 -17.14 -1.31
C LYS A 112 -6.66 -17.39 0.18
N SER A 113 -6.85 -16.31 0.93
CA SER A 113 -7.16 -16.38 2.35
C SER A 113 -8.49 -15.71 2.62
N LYS A 114 -9.24 -16.25 3.57
CA LYS A 114 -10.33 -15.49 4.20
C LYS A 114 -9.76 -14.37 5.07
N PHE A 115 -10.57 -13.34 5.28
CA PHE A 115 -10.36 -12.26 6.24
C PHE A 115 -11.71 -11.82 6.82
N ASP A 116 -11.70 -11.00 7.87
CA ASP A 116 -12.90 -10.47 8.51
C ASP A 116 -12.83 -8.94 8.59
N HIS A 117 -13.95 -8.27 8.32
CA HIS A 117 -14.05 -6.81 8.48
C HIS A 117 -14.06 -6.38 9.95
N GLU A 118 -14.35 -7.27 10.89
CA GLU A 118 -14.29 -6.97 12.33
C GLU A 118 -12.85 -6.76 12.81
N THR A 119 -11.86 -7.43 12.19
CA THR A 119 -10.43 -7.28 12.53
C THR A 119 -9.68 -6.38 11.55
N GLU A 120 -10.23 -6.14 10.35
CA GLU A 120 -9.67 -5.23 9.35
C GLU A 120 -9.63 -3.78 9.86
N GLN A 121 -8.52 -3.07 9.63
CA GLN A 121 -8.41 -1.65 9.94
C GLN A 121 -7.93 -0.88 8.72
N ILE A 122 -8.67 0.17 8.35
CA ILE A 122 -8.36 0.96 7.16
C ILE A 122 -8.36 2.43 7.52
N ALA A 123 -7.29 3.13 7.13
CA ALA A 123 -7.18 4.58 7.25
C ALA A 123 -6.46 5.14 6.00
N PRO A 124 -6.58 6.45 5.70
CA PRO A 124 -5.83 7.06 4.60
C PRO A 124 -4.32 6.81 4.72
N GLY A 125 -3.78 5.98 3.82
CA GLY A 125 -2.35 5.62 3.81
C GLY A 125 -1.97 4.38 4.63
N TYR A 126 -2.95 3.66 5.20
CA TYR A 126 -2.71 2.46 6.00
C TYR A 126 -3.80 1.40 5.80
N HIS A 127 -3.40 0.14 5.84
CA HIS A 127 -4.32 -1.00 5.83
C HIS A 127 -3.76 -2.13 6.69
N TYR A 128 -4.58 -2.68 7.58
CA TYR A 128 -4.34 -3.90 8.35
C TYR A 128 -5.36 -4.97 7.97
N ILE A 129 -4.89 -6.19 7.74
CA ILE A 129 -5.74 -7.34 7.41
C ILE A 129 -5.12 -8.64 7.93
N GLU A 130 -5.96 -9.53 8.45
CA GLU A 130 -5.56 -10.86 8.89
C GLU A 130 -5.88 -11.92 7.83
N LEU A 131 -4.86 -12.63 7.37
CA LEU A 131 -4.99 -13.76 6.46
C LEU A 131 -5.31 -15.03 7.28
N GLN A 132 -6.58 -15.24 7.60
CA GLN A 132 -7.06 -16.32 8.48
C GLN A 132 -6.57 -17.72 8.09
N ARG A 133 -6.41 -17.99 6.78
CA ARG A 133 -5.91 -19.29 6.30
C ARG A 133 -4.52 -19.61 6.85
N TYR A 134 -3.70 -18.58 7.00
CA TYR A 134 -2.30 -18.70 7.40
C TYR A 134 -2.05 -18.19 8.82
N GLY A 135 -3.03 -17.52 9.42
CA GLY A 135 -2.84 -16.75 10.66
C GLY A 135 -1.86 -15.59 10.51
N ILE A 136 -1.59 -15.11 9.29
CA ILE A 136 -0.61 -14.05 9.02
C ILE A 136 -1.31 -12.69 9.15
N GLU A 137 -0.70 -11.78 9.89
CA GLU A 137 -1.12 -10.38 9.93
C GLU A 137 -0.37 -9.60 8.86
N ALA A 138 -1.08 -8.80 8.05
CA ALA A 138 -0.49 -7.97 7.03
C ALA A 138 -0.84 -6.49 7.23
N GLN A 139 0.19 -5.67 7.31
CA GLN A 139 0.12 -4.22 7.41
C GLN A 139 0.74 -3.58 6.17
N LEU A 140 0.02 -2.64 5.58
CA LEU A 140 0.39 -1.98 4.33
C LEU A 140 0.45 -0.46 4.55
N SER A 141 1.51 0.17 4.06
CA SER A 141 1.62 1.62 3.88
C SER A 141 2.42 1.90 2.61
N SER A 142 2.66 3.17 2.29
CA SER A 142 3.46 3.52 1.12
C SER A 142 4.06 4.91 1.21
N THR A 143 5.05 5.17 0.36
CA THR A 143 5.43 6.50 -0.11
C THR A 143 4.74 6.76 -1.45
N LYS A 144 5.20 7.74 -2.23
CA LYS A 144 4.60 7.99 -3.55
C LYS A 144 4.92 6.88 -4.54
N ARG A 145 6.09 6.24 -4.45
CA ARG A 145 6.59 5.26 -5.43
C ARG A 145 7.00 3.92 -4.83
N VAL A 146 6.91 3.77 -3.50
CA VAL A 146 7.32 2.57 -2.77
C VAL A 146 6.15 2.05 -1.93
N GLY A 147 5.74 0.82 -2.16
CA GLY A 147 4.85 0.08 -1.25
C GLY A 147 5.67 -0.48 -0.09
N PHE A 148 5.14 -0.38 1.12
CA PHE A 148 5.78 -0.91 2.32
C PHE A 148 4.86 -1.90 3.01
N HIS A 149 5.36 -3.13 3.19
CA HIS A 149 4.65 -4.25 3.78
C HIS A 149 5.30 -4.62 5.10
N LYS A 150 4.49 -4.93 6.10
CA LYS A 150 4.89 -5.56 7.35
C LYS A 150 4.03 -6.79 7.59
N TYR A 151 4.65 -7.96 7.65
CA TYR A 151 3.99 -9.25 7.86
C TYR A 151 4.43 -9.86 9.18
N ALA A 152 3.47 -10.35 9.96
CA ALA A 152 3.74 -11.22 11.10
C ALA A 152 3.33 -12.65 10.75
N TYR A 153 4.23 -13.61 10.95
CA TYR A 153 4.04 -15.04 10.75
C TYR A 153 4.03 -15.74 12.13
N PRO A 154 2.87 -15.91 12.78
CA PRO A 154 2.79 -16.63 14.05
C PRO A 154 3.27 -18.08 13.94
N ASP A 155 2.91 -18.76 12.84
CA ASP A 155 3.54 -20.02 12.42
C ASP A 155 4.63 -19.72 11.38
N ALA A 156 5.88 -19.65 11.88
CA ALA A 156 7.07 -19.39 11.07
C ALA A 156 7.80 -20.69 10.67
N SER A 157 7.12 -21.83 10.58
CA SER A 157 7.75 -23.09 10.14
C SER A 157 8.24 -23.01 8.69
N LYS A 158 7.43 -22.45 7.79
CA LYS A 158 7.78 -22.24 6.37
C LYS A 158 7.19 -20.93 5.82
N PRO A 159 7.69 -19.77 6.26
CA PRO A 159 7.24 -18.48 5.79
C PRO A 159 7.67 -18.27 4.34
N ALA A 160 6.72 -17.82 3.51
CA ALA A 160 6.98 -17.51 2.11
C ALA A 160 6.15 -16.31 1.65
N ILE A 161 6.53 -15.76 0.49
CA ILE A 161 5.81 -14.70 -0.20
C ILE A 161 5.64 -15.15 -1.65
N LEU A 162 4.40 -15.21 -2.11
CA LEU A 162 4.06 -15.50 -3.50
C LEU A 162 4.00 -14.20 -4.28
N PHE A 163 4.77 -14.13 -5.37
CA PHE A 163 4.76 -13.05 -6.35
C PHE A 163 3.94 -13.48 -7.56
N ASN A 164 2.74 -12.90 -7.67
CA ASN A 164 1.84 -13.09 -8.81
C ASN A 164 2.23 -12.11 -9.91
N LEU A 165 3.20 -12.52 -10.74
CA LEU A 165 3.74 -11.73 -11.85
C LEU A 165 3.13 -12.09 -13.20
N ASN A 166 2.16 -13.01 -13.22
CA ASN A 166 1.45 -13.44 -14.42
C ASN A 166 -0.02 -13.75 -14.09
N GLY A 167 -0.89 -13.57 -15.08
CA GLY A 167 -2.33 -13.83 -14.99
C GLY A 167 -3.18 -12.57 -14.98
N THR A 168 -4.50 -12.74 -14.82
CA THR A 168 -5.45 -11.64 -14.84
C THR A 168 -5.39 -10.82 -13.55
N LEU A 169 -5.28 -9.49 -13.69
CA LEU A 169 -5.29 -8.57 -12.56
C LEU A 169 -6.01 -7.27 -12.94
N GLY A 170 -7.18 -7.08 -12.37
CA GLY A 170 -8.08 -5.97 -12.66
C GLY A 170 -8.37 -5.86 -14.17
N PRO A 171 -8.13 -4.70 -14.78
CA PRO A 171 -8.52 -4.43 -16.17
C PRO A 171 -7.59 -5.03 -17.23
N SER A 172 -6.50 -5.69 -16.83
CA SER A 172 -5.45 -6.17 -17.75
C SER A 172 -4.97 -7.57 -17.36
N ASP A 173 -4.44 -8.31 -18.34
CA ASP A 173 -3.56 -9.43 -18.05
C ASP A 173 -2.14 -8.92 -17.77
N ILE A 174 -1.49 -9.59 -16.83
CA ILE A 174 -0.08 -9.42 -16.49
C ILE A 174 0.68 -10.57 -17.13
N THR A 175 1.75 -10.25 -17.84
CA THR A 175 2.51 -11.20 -18.67
C THR A 175 4.00 -10.91 -18.60
N ASP A 176 4.84 -11.84 -19.07
CA ASP A 176 6.30 -11.72 -19.10
C ASP A 176 6.91 -11.34 -17.74
N GLY A 177 6.32 -11.84 -16.65
CA GLY A 177 6.79 -11.57 -15.30
C GLY A 177 8.15 -12.22 -15.04
N ILE A 178 9.13 -11.42 -14.63
CA ILE A 178 10.49 -11.87 -14.30
C ILE A 178 10.84 -11.37 -12.90
N LEU A 179 11.40 -12.26 -12.07
CA LEU A 179 11.95 -11.94 -10.76
C LEU A 179 13.42 -12.41 -10.68
N ASN A 180 14.33 -11.49 -10.38
CA ASN A 180 15.76 -11.74 -10.26
C ASN A 180 16.23 -11.45 -8.83
N GLN A 181 16.97 -12.39 -8.24
CA GLN A 181 17.70 -12.15 -7.00
C GLN A 181 18.94 -11.33 -7.30
N VAL A 182 19.04 -10.13 -6.71
CA VAL A 182 20.20 -9.24 -6.86
C VAL A 182 21.25 -9.61 -5.82
N ASP A 183 20.81 -9.83 -4.57
CA ASP A 183 21.61 -10.35 -3.47
C ASP A 183 20.73 -11.08 -2.46
N GLY A 184 21.25 -11.36 -1.25
CA GLY A 184 20.52 -12.08 -0.21
C GLY A 184 19.20 -11.43 0.23
N LYS A 185 19.06 -10.11 0.12
CA LYS A 185 17.88 -9.36 0.61
C LYS A 185 17.20 -8.48 -0.44
N ASN A 186 17.84 -8.28 -1.58
CA ASN A 186 17.37 -7.40 -2.64
C ASN A 186 17.01 -8.20 -3.90
N LEU A 187 15.89 -7.85 -4.51
CA LEU A 187 15.42 -8.41 -5.77
C LEU A 187 15.09 -7.29 -6.75
N SER A 188 15.02 -7.64 -8.03
CA SER A 188 14.52 -6.76 -9.08
C SER A 188 13.68 -7.55 -10.05
N GLY A 189 12.90 -6.88 -10.86
CA GLY A 189 12.16 -7.55 -11.90
C GLY A 189 11.37 -6.62 -12.79
N GLU A 190 10.65 -7.25 -13.70
CA GLU A 190 9.78 -6.57 -14.65
C GLU A 190 8.56 -7.41 -14.97
N LEU A 191 7.53 -6.75 -15.47
CA LEU A 191 6.36 -7.38 -16.06
C LEU A 191 5.79 -6.51 -17.18
N THR A 192 4.96 -7.12 -18.03
CA THR A 192 4.21 -6.46 -19.08
C THR A 192 2.73 -6.41 -18.69
N ILE A 193 2.19 -5.20 -18.56
CA ILE A 193 0.75 -4.95 -18.43
C ILE A 193 0.14 -4.93 -19.83
N ALA A 194 -0.56 -6.00 -20.20
CA ALA A 194 -1.09 -6.23 -21.54
C ALA A 194 -2.06 -5.13 -21.99
N PRO A 195 -2.23 -4.88 -23.31
CA PRO A 195 -3.16 -3.88 -23.80
C PRO A 195 -4.61 -4.11 -23.33
N THR A 196 -5.38 -3.03 -23.28
CA THR A 196 -6.83 -3.08 -23.11
C THR A 196 -7.52 -2.35 -24.27
N HIS A 197 -8.84 -2.48 -24.37
CA HIS A 197 -9.61 -1.75 -25.39
C HIS A 197 -9.55 -0.22 -25.24
N ARG A 198 -9.18 0.31 -24.06
CA ARG A 198 -8.99 1.75 -23.80
C ARG A 198 -7.53 2.18 -23.69
N ARG A 199 -6.62 1.21 -23.56
CA ARG A 199 -5.16 1.41 -23.53
C ARG A 199 -4.53 0.41 -24.52
N PRO A 200 -4.46 0.75 -25.81
CA PRO A 200 -4.06 -0.20 -26.85
C PRO A 200 -2.57 -0.56 -26.86
N LYS A 201 -1.72 0.19 -26.14
CA LYS A 201 -0.29 -0.10 -26.01
C LYS A 201 -0.01 -0.85 -24.70
N PRO A 202 0.83 -1.91 -24.72
CA PRO A 202 1.28 -2.54 -23.49
C PRO A 202 2.12 -1.54 -22.67
N VAL A 203 2.19 -1.74 -21.36
CA VAL A 203 3.02 -0.93 -20.47
C VAL A 203 3.98 -1.86 -19.74
N LYS A 204 5.28 -1.57 -19.83
CA LYS A 204 6.28 -2.23 -18.99
C LYS A 204 6.26 -1.61 -17.60
N LEU A 205 6.31 -2.48 -16.60
CA LEU A 205 6.50 -2.12 -15.20
C LEU A 205 7.80 -2.75 -14.74
N PHE A 206 8.66 -1.95 -14.13
CA PHE A 206 9.89 -2.38 -13.49
C PHE A 206 9.76 -2.20 -11.99
N PHE A 207 10.42 -3.06 -11.22
CA PHE A 207 10.34 -2.99 -9.77
C PHE A 207 11.66 -3.37 -9.09
N SER A 208 11.87 -2.81 -7.91
CA SER A 208 12.97 -3.14 -7.00
C SER A 208 12.36 -3.53 -5.65
N VAL A 209 12.80 -4.65 -5.10
CA VAL A 209 12.33 -5.17 -3.82
C VAL A 209 13.49 -5.23 -2.83
N ALA A 210 13.25 -4.80 -1.61
CA ALA A 210 14.17 -5.01 -0.49
C ALA A 210 13.40 -5.69 0.65
N LEU A 211 14.04 -6.63 1.34
CA LEU A 211 13.54 -7.26 2.56
C LEU A 211 14.49 -6.99 3.75
N ASN A 212 13.95 -7.01 4.97
CA ASN A 212 14.79 -7.03 6.17
C ASN A 212 15.38 -8.43 6.45
N GLN A 213 14.81 -9.48 5.84
CA GLN A 213 15.21 -10.88 5.98
C GLN A 213 15.98 -11.40 4.76
N GLU A 214 16.82 -12.42 4.97
CA GLU A 214 17.48 -13.15 3.89
C GLU A 214 16.47 -14.01 3.12
N VAL A 215 16.66 -14.06 1.80
CA VAL A 215 15.89 -14.90 0.89
C VAL A 215 16.59 -16.25 0.77
N LYS A 216 15.92 -17.31 1.24
CA LYS A 216 16.45 -18.67 1.23
C LYS A 216 16.42 -19.29 -0.15
N SER A 217 15.30 -19.15 -0.86
CA SER A 217 15.14 -19.66 -2.23
C SER A 217 14.03 -18.94 -2.98
N ILE A 218 14.14 -18.97 -4.31
CA ILE A 218 13.11 -18.50 -5.23
C ILE A 218 12.82 -19.65 -6.19
N GLU A 219 11.56 -20.06 -6.25
CA GLU A 219 11.08 -21.10 -7.16
C GLU A 219 10.08 -20.47 -8.15
N GLN A 220 10.19 -20.77 -9.44
CA GLN A 220 9.20 -20.39 -10.44
C GLN A 220 8.32 -21.60 -10.77
N ASP A 221 7.01 -21.41 -10.79
CA ASP A 221 6.07 -22.43 -11.24
C ASP A 221 5.98 -22.47 -12.76
N GLU A 222 6.16 -23.64 -13.36
CA GLU A 222 6.15 -23.82 -14.81
C GLU A 222 4.77 -23.56 -15.44
N VAL A 223 3.69 -23.68 -14.68
CA VAL A 223 2.32 -23.58 -15.20
C VAL A 223 1.80 -22.15 -15.16
N THR A 224 2.01 -21.45 -14.06
CA THR A 224 1.54 -20.08 -13.84
C THR A 224 2.60 -19.04 -14.19
N GLY A 225 3.89 -19.41 -14.18
CA GLY A 225 5.01 -18.47 -14.32
C GLY A 225 5.25 -17.61 -13.08
N ASN A 226 4.48 -17.81 -11.99
CA ASN A 226 4.59 -17.05 -10.75
C ASN A 226 5.75 -17.55 -9.89
N TYR A 227 6.20 -16.71 -8.96
CA TYR A 227 7.39 -16.99 -8.16
C TYR A 227 7.04 -17.14 -6.68
N LEU A 228 7.59 -18.17 -6.05
CA LEU A 228 7.50 -18.39 -4.61
C LEU A 228 8.85 -18.08 -3.98
N LEU A 229 8.87 -17.04 -3.17
CA LEU A 229 10.03 -16.63 -2.37
C LEU A 229 9.92 -17.26 -0.99
N THR A 230 10.84 -18.15 -0.65
CA THR A 230 10.87 -18.81 0.68
C THR A 230 11.88 -18.12 1.57
N LEU A 231 11.51 -17.93 2.84
CA LEU A 231 12.34 -17.32 3.87
C LEU A 231 12.87 -18.39 4.83
N ASP A 232 13.78 -18.00 5.72
CA ASP A 232 14.30 -18.91 6.74
C ASP A 232 13.23 -19.31 7.76
N GLU A 233 13.30 -20.57 8.20
CA GLU A 233 12.45 -21.08 9.28
C GLU A 233 12.69 -20.28 10.57
N GLY A 234 11.61 -19.97 11.29
CA GLY A 234 11.62 -19.11 12.47
C GLY A 234 11.51 -17.60 12.16
N THR A 235 11.42 -17.20 10.88
CA THR A 235 11.17 -15.80 10.51
C THR A 235 9.74 -15.38 10.87
N GLN A 236 9.58 -14.69 12.00
CA GLN A 236 8.27 -14.27 12.52
C GLN A 236 7.84 -12.89 12.03
N GLU A 237 8.77 -11.99 11.69
CA GLU A 237 8.46 -10.66 11.17
C GLU A 237 9.23 -10.36 9.89
N VAL A 238 8.50 -9.92 8.86
CA VAL A 238 9.06 -9.55 7.57
C VAL A 238 8.60 -8.14 7.23
N LEU A 239 9.58 -7.29 6.94
CA LEU A 239 9.37 -6.00 6.30
C LEU A 239 9.84 -6.10 4.85
N MET A 240 8.98 -5.68 3.93
CA MET A 240 9.29 -5.70 2.50
C MET A 240 8.91 -4.38 1.85
N LYS A 241 9.87 -3.78 1.15
CA LYS A 241 9.67 -2.58 0.34
C LYS A 241 9.62 -2.99 -1.13
N VAL A 242 8.67 -2.44 -1.87
CA VAL A 242 8.53 -2.68 -3.30
C VAL A 242 8.38 -1.33 -3.99
N ALA A 243 9.44 -0.88 -4.64
CA ALA A 243 9.41 0.31 -5.46
C ALA A 243 9.08 -0.04 -6.91
N ILE A 244 8.31 0.81 -7.56
CA ILE A 244 7.93 0.64 -8.98
C ILE A 244 8.42 1.79 -9.84
N SER A 245 8.62 1.51 -11.12
CA SER A 245 8.90 2.48 -12.17
C SER A 245 8.32 2.01 -13.49
N TYR A 246 7.90 2.94 -14.34
CA TYR A 246 7.47 2.66 -15.71
C TYR A 246 8.59 2.83 -16.74
N THR A 247 9.83 3.10 -16.31
CA THR A 247 10.94 3.41 -17.22
C THR A 247 12.09 2.41 -17.13
N SER A 248 12.53 2.02 -15.92
CA SER A 248 13.60 1.03 -15.73
C SER A 248 13.70 0.48 -14.30
N VAL A 249 14.47 -0.62 -14.14
CA VAL A 249 14.81 -1.18 -12.82
C VAL A 249 15.67 -0.21 -12.02
N GLU A 250 16.59 0.51 -12.67
CA GLU A 250 17.47 1.49 -12.03
C GLU A 250 16.66 2.62 -11.41
N ASN A 251 15.64 3.12 -12.11
CA ASN A 251 14.75 4.14 -11.59
C ASN A 251 13.87 3.61 -10.44
N ALA A 252 13.39 2.36 -10.52
CA ALA A 252 12.68 1.74 -9.40
C ALA A 252 13.57 1.65 -8.15
N LYS A 253 14.85 1.29 -8.32
CA LYS A 253 15.82 1.28 -7.22
C LYS A 253 16.08 2.68 -6.66
N GLU A 254 16.27 3.68 -7.52
CA GLU A 254 16.46 5.07 -7.09
C GLU A 254 15.24 5.61 -6.34
N ASN A 255 14.02 5.28 -6.78
CA ASN A 255 12.78 5.58 -6.08
C ASN A 255 12.79 4.98 -4.65
N LEU A 256 13.23 3.73 -4.49
CA LEU A 256 13.32 3.03 -3.20
C LEU A 256 14.29 3.75 -2.26
N GLU A 257 15.52 3.97 -2.72
CA GLU A 257 16.61 4.55 -1.92
C GLU A 257 16.31 6.00 -1.51
N THR A 258 15.65 6.76 -2.40
CA THR A 258 15.32 8.17 -2.16
C THR A 258 14.12 8.34 -1.24
N GLU A 259 13.04 7.59 -1.45
CA GLU A 259 11.79 7.80 -0.70
C GLU A 259 11.71 7.00 0.61
N LEU A 260 12.39 5.85 0.70
CA LEU A 260 12.22 4.93 1.83
C LEU A 260 13.52 4.20 2.21
N SER A 261 14.50 4.94 2.73
CA SER A 261 15.80 4.41 3.14
C SER A 261 15.79 3.67 4.50
N HIS A 262 14.80 3.91 5.36
CA HIS A 262 14.69 3.29 6.70
C HIS A 262 13.65 2.15 6.76
N TRP A 263 13.66 1.37 7.83
CA TRP A 263 12.74 0.23 8.05
C TRP A 263 11.63 0.51 9.09
N ASP A 264 11.59 1.71 9.66
CA ASP A 264 10.53 2.10 10.58
C ASP A 264 9.18 2.27 9.87
N PHE A 265 8.31 1.27 10.00
CA PHE A 265 6.98 1.22 9.40
C PHE A 265 6.03 2.27 9.97
N ASP A 266 6.05 2.47 11.29
CA ASP A 266 5.14 3.39 11.98
C ASP A 266 5.45 4.84 11.63
N THR A 267 6.73 5.15 11.39
CA THR A 267 7.13 6.45 10.83
C THR A 267 6.52 6.69 9.44
N VAL A 268 6.45 5.67 8.57
CA VAL A 268 5.82 5.81 7.23
C VAL A 268 4.31 6.01 7.35
N VAL A 269 3.65 5.25 8.22
CA VAL A 269 2.21 5.40 8.51
C VAL A 269 1.90 6.79 9.03
N THR A 270 2.68 7.28 10.01
CA THR A 270 2.53 8.61 10.60
C THR A 270 2.74 9.70 9.54
N ALA A 271 3.79 9.59 8.72
CA ALA A 271 4.04 10.50 7.62
C ALA A 271 2.90 10.48 6.59
N SER A 272 2.27 9.33 6.35
CA SER A 272 1.13 9.19 5.43
C SER A 272 -0.11 9.87 5.95
N LYS A 273 -0.45 9.61 7.22
CA LYS A 273 -1.57 10.28 7.88
C LYS A 273 -1.39 11.80 7.85
N LYS A 274 -0.17 12.28 8.11
CA LYS A 274 0.14 13.72 8.06
C LYS A 274 -0.07 14.30 6.67
N GLU A 275 0.49 13.69 5.62
CA GLU A 275 0.36 14.19 4.24
C GLU A 275 -1.11 14.21 3.77
N TRP A 276 -1.88 13.19 4.12
CA TRP A 276 -3.33 13.18 3.87
C TRP A 276 -4.03 14.31 4.61
N ASN A 277 -3.73 14.50 5.90
CA ASN A 277 -4.33 15.57 6.67
C ASN A 277 -4.00 16.94 6.09
N ASP A 278 -2.73 17.20 5.76
CA ASP A 278 -2.28 18.45 5.15
C ASP A 278 -3.03 18.74 3.83
N MET A 279 -3.39 17.72 3.06
CA MET A 279 -4.17 17.88 1.82
C MET A 279 -5.66 18.11 2.09
N LEU A 280 -6.25 17.39 3.03
CA LEU A 280 -7.68 17.47 3.37
C LEU A 280 -8.01 18.76 4.12
N SER A 281 -7.12 19.23 5.00
CA SER A 281 -7.23 20.50 5.73
C SER A 281 -7.18 21.75 4.84
N ARG A 282 -6.92 21.61 3.54
CA ARG A 282 -7.03 22.75 2.59
C ARG A 282 -8.47 23.23 2.42
N ILE A 283 -9.44 22.40 2.78
CA ILE A 283 -10.85 22.79 2.84
C ILE A 283 -11.39 22.40 4.21
N GLU A 284 -11.56 23.39 5.07
CA GLU A 284 -12.20 23.20 6.38
C GLU A 284 -13.71 23.38 6.23
N VAL A 285 -14.48 22.43 6.75
CA VAL A 285 -15.94 22.49 6.78
C VAL A 285 -16.45 22.61 8.22
N SER A 286 -17.52 23.39 8.41
CA SER A 286 -18.18 23.58 9.70
C SER A 286 -19.70 23.41 9.56
N GLY A 287 -20.37 22.97 10.63
CA GLY A 287 -21.79 22.65 10.60
C GLY A 287 -22.09 21.25 10.02
N GLY A 288 -23.37 20.97 9.77
CA GLY A 288 -23.83 19.64 9.34
C GLY A 288 -23.71 18.57 10.44
N THR A 289 -24.11 17.34 10.13
CA THR A 289 -23.89 16.19 11.01
C THR A 289 -22.48 15.62 10.81
N GLU A 290 -21.97 14.83 11.76
CA GLU A 290 -20.70 14.09 11.59
C GLU A 290 -20.72 13.23 10.33
N LYS A 291 -21.88 12.63 10.00
CA LYS A 291 -22.06 11.85 8.77
C LYS A 291 -21.86 12.70 7.51
N ASP A 292 -22.34 13.94 7.50
CA ASP A 292 -22.16 14.85 6.36
C ASP A 292 -20.68 15.23 6.19
N GLN A 293 -19.99 15.49 7.30
CA GLN A 293 -18.56 15.81 7.27
C GLN A 293 -17.72 14.59 6.83
N LYS A 294 -18.04 13.39 7.33
CA LYS A 294 -17.39 12.14 6.89
C LYS A 294 -17.58 11.92 5.40
N ARG A 295 -18.79 12.13 4.88
CA ARG A 295 -19.05 12.06 3.44
C ARG A 295 -18.20 13.06 2.66
N PHE A 296 -18.16 14.32 3.08
CA PHE A 296 -17.35 15.34 2.42
C PHE A 296 -15.86 14.98 2.35
N TYR A 297 -15.25 14.63 3.48
CA TYR A 297 -13.82 14.30 3.51
C TYR A 297 -13.51 12.97 2.80
N THR A 298 -14.43 12.02 2.79
CA THR A 298 -14.30 10.79 1.99
C THR A 298 -14.36 11.07 0.49
N ASP A 299 -15.28 11.92 0.04
CA ASP A 299 -15.37 12.34 -1.37
C ASP A 299 -14.12 13.13 -1.80
N LEU A 300 -13.61 14.02 -0.93
CA LEU A 300 -12.37 14.75 -1.18
C LEU A 300 -11.15 13.82 -1.23
N TRP A 301 -11.07 12.83 -0.34
CA TRP A 301 -10.05 11.79 -0.36
C TRP A 301 -10.05 11.03 -1.69
N HIS A 302 -11.21 10.58 -2.18
CA HIS A 302 -11.33 9.95 -3.50
C HIS A 302 -10.90 10.88 -4.66
N ALA A 303 -11.22 12.17 -4.59
CA ALA A 303 -10.83 13.13 -5.63
C ALA A 303 -9.30 13.25 -5.80
N LEU A 304 -8.56 13.15 -4.68
CA LEU A 304 -7.10 13.18 -4.64
C LEU A 304 -6.43 11.86 -5.07
N GLN A 305 -7.24 10.85 -5.41
CA GLN A 305 -6.80 9.52 -5.84
C GLN A 305 -7.09 9.23 -7.32
N GLY A 306 -7.86 10.09 -8.00
CA GLY A 306 -8.27 9.87 -9.40
C GLY A 306 -7.15 10.07 -10.44
N ARG A 307 -6.06 10.74 -10.07
CA ARG A 307 -4.85 10.95 -10.89
C ARG A 307 -3.63 10.48 -10.12
N ARG A 308 -2.60 10.04 -10.83
CA ARG A 308 -1.41 9.41 -10.25
C ARG A 308 -0.18 9.99 -10.92
N ILE A 309 0.88 10.26 -10.16
CA ILE A 309 2.18 10.56 -10.74
C ILE A 309 2.68 9.33 -11.50
N ILE A 310 3.35 9.57 -12.62
CA ILE A 310 3.95 8.51 -13.45
C ILE A 310 5.46 8.71 -13.66
N SER A 311 6.01 9.83 -13.16
CA SER A 311 7.43 10.10 -13.21
C SER A 311 8.14 9.51 -12.00
N ASP A 312 9.40 9.10 -12.18
CA ASP A 312 10.30 8.69 -11.11
C ASP A 312 10.80 9.90 -10.29
N VAL A 313 11.54 9.64 -9.21
CA VAL A 313 12.10 10.69 -8.34
C VAL A 313 13.07 11.61 -9.09
N ASN A 314 13.79 11.07 -10.07
CA ASN A 314 14.72 11.84 -10.91
C ASN A 314 14.04 12.61 -12.05
N GLY A 315 12.71 12.52 -12.18
CA GLY A 315 11.92 13.23 -13.19
C GLY A 315 11.76 12.49 -14.52
N ALA A 316 12.39 11.31 -14.69
CA ALA A 316 12.13 10.46 -15.84
C ALA A 316 10.67 9.98 -15.86
N TYR A 317 10.06 9.86 -17.03
CA TYR A 317 8.67 9.39 -17.15
C TYR A 317 8.42 8.59 -18.44
N PRO A 318 7.45 7.67 -18.44
CA PRO A 318 7.09 6.91 -19.64
C PRO A 318 6.36 7.82 -20.64
N ASP A 319 6.97 8.08 -21.79
CA ASP A 319 6.34 8.79 -22.89
C ASP A 319 5.81 7.79 -23.94
N ASN A 320 4.49 7.59 -23.91
CA ASN A 320 3.75 6.73 -24.82
C ASN A 320 3.01 7.49 -25.94
N THR A 321 3.35 8.77 -26.17
CA THR A 321 2.68 9.62 -27.17
C THR A 321 3.08 9.30 -28.61
N GLY A 322 4.32 8.82 -28.84
CA GLY A 322 4.82 8.44 -30.16
C GLY A 322 4.55 6.98 -30.53
N ASP A 323 4.89 6.57 -31.76
CA ASP A 323 4.70 5.19 -32.24
C ASP A 323 5.55 4.18 -31.46
N SER A 324 6.75 4.58 -31.06
CA SER A 324 7.65 3.83 -30.18
C SER A 324 7.63 4.39 -28.76
N PHE A 325 7.82 3.51 -27.77
CA PHE A 325 8.07 3.92 -26.39
C PHE A 325 9.31 4.82 -26.29
N ARG A 326 9.22 5.84 -25.44
CA ARG A 326 10.35 6.72 -25.09
C ARG A 326 10.32 6.99 -23.58
N VAL A 327 11.48 7.36 -23.04
CA VAL A 327 11.58 7.92 -21.71
C VAL A 327 11.80 9.42 -21.85
N GLY A 328 10.87 10.21 -21.28
CA GLY A 328 10.99 11.65 -21.18
C GLY A 328 11.62 12.08 -19.85
N GLN A 329 11.84 13.38 -19.70
CA GLN A 329 12.45 13.99 -18.52
C GLN A 329 11.74 15.33 -18.20
N ILE A 330 11.33 15.53 -16.94
CA ILE A 330 10.72 16.79 -16.45
C ILE A 330 11.79 17.84 -16.15
#